data_AF-X1H929-F1
#
_entry.id   AF-X1H929-F1
#
_cell.length_a   1.000
_cell.length_b   1.000
_cell.length_c   1.000
_cell.angle_alpha   90.00
_cell.angle_beta   90.00
_cell.angle_gamma   90.00
#
_symmetry.space_group_name_H-M   'P 1'
#
loop_
_entity.id
_entity.type
_entity.pdbx_description
1 polymer ?
#
loop_
_entity_poly.entity_id
_entity_poly.type
_entity_poly.pdbx_seq_one_letter_code
_entity_poly.pdbx_strand_id
1 'polypeptide(L)'
;MKRLIPKILSLVFVTLFLVSLIPAGNVDNETDRINGEISDDLMDSIVNQMNADFNLTNEYQKIWEPNNIRGSTHAIAVSDDNEYMASAGGYLNDREVHIYRWYDALYQYYPIWDAGDGIIQGDVMDVDFMDCDNNNRLEVVAASADGHIYVFEQLADRDDPFSVFSLAHQWELVWDSGLYIDRQVWSIEAFDIDHDSHEEIIAGAWDGKVYVFDYIDHSAYPFCLQEHWIHFEPVWDSGDIITDRVHSVA
;
A
#
# COMPACT_ATOMS: atom_id res chain seq x y z
N MET A 1 37.19 -21.99 34.09
CA MET A 1 37.04 -21.06 35.22
C MET A 1 36.33 -19.83 34.69
N LYS A 2 35.03 -19.71 35.00
CA LYS A 2 34.13 -18.67 34.49
C LYS A 2 34.59 -17.30 34.96
N ARG A 3 34.72 -16.31 34.06
CA ARG A 3 34.79 -14.90 34.44
C ARG A 3 33.63 -14.15 33.80
N LEU A 4 32.68 -13.80 34.66
CA LEU A 4 31.64 -12.82 34.47
C LEU A 4 32.24 -11.47 34.08
N ILE A 5 31.69 -10.83 33.06
CA ILE A 5 31.81 -9.39 32.81
C ILE A 5 30.46 -8.78 33.17
N PRO A 6 30.34 -7.92 34.20
CA PRO A 6 29.12 -7.15 34.40
C PRO A 6 29.17 -5.88 33.54
N LYS A 7 28.16 -5.73 32.67
CA LYS A 7 27.81 -4.47 31.99
C LYS A 7 27.33 -3.45 33.04
N ILE A 8 28.22 -2.57 33.47
CA ILE A 8 27.86 -1.30 34.12
C ILE A 8 28.86 -0.25 33.63
N LEU A 9 28.47 0.53 32.60
CA LEU A 9 28.86 1.93 32.41
C LEU A 9 28.13 2.49 31.17
N SER A 10 26.88 2.92 31.34
CA SER A 10 26.24 3.87 30.41
C SER A 10 25.16 4.65 31.16
N LEU A 11 25.61 5.39 32.16
CA LEU A 11 24.86 6.49 32.76
C LEU A 11 25.90 7.58 33.03
N VAL A 12 25.56 8.83 32.72
CA VAL A 12 26.44 10.03 32.70
C VAL A 12 27.09 10.29 31.33
N PHE A 13 26.31 10.86 30.40
CA PHE A 13 26.75 11.96 29.52
C PHE A 13 25.49 12.62 28.95
N VAL A 14 24.69 13.21 29.85
CA VAL A 14 23.70 14.23 29.51
C VAL A 14 24.37 15.56 29.80
N THR A 15 24.12 16.56 28.95
CA THR A 15 24.57 17.97 28.98
C THR A 15 26.00 18.31 28.55
N LEU A 16 26.13 18.75 27.29
CA LEU A 16 26.89 19.96 26.89
C LEU A 16 26.39 20.40 25.48
N PHE A 17 25.35 21.23 25.41
CA PHE A 17 25.41 22.62 24.93
C PHE A 17 26.27 22.88 23.69
N LEU A 18 25.62 23.14 22.55
CA LEU A 18 26.02 24.19 21.63
C LEU A 18 24.77 24.98 21.23
N VAL A 19 24.50 26.07 21.94
CA VAL A 19 23.55 27.11 21.56
C VAL A 19 24.33 28.16 20.79
N SER A 20 23.97 28.40 19.53
CA SER A 20 24.48 29.53 18.75
C SER A 20 23.76 30.82 19.18
N LEU A 21 24.55 31.71 19.77
CA LEU A 21 24.40 33.16 19.94
C LEU A 21 23.18 33.84 19.29
N ILE A 22 22.28 34.37 20.14
CA ILE A 22 21.51 35.59 19.85
C ILE A 22 21.89 36.61 20.95
N PRO A 23 22.22 37.88 20.63
CA PRO A 23 22.66 38.85 21.62
C PRO A 23 21.55 39.21 22.60
N ALA A 24 21.94 39.32 23.88
CA ALA A 24 21.09 39.75 24.98
C ALA A 24 20.57 41.19 24.77
N GLY A 25 19.25 41.33 24.58
CA GLY A 25 18.50 42.54 24.84
C GLY A 25 17.92 42.49 26.26
N ASN A 26 18.07 43.58 27.02
CA ASN A 26 17.57 43.73 28.39
C ASN A 26 16.08 43.36 28.52
N VAL A 27 15.76 42.59 29.57
CA VAL A 27 14.38 42.36 30.00
C VAL A 27 14.00 43.48 30.95
N ASP A 28 13.35 44.51 30.41
CA ASP A 28 12.56 45.44 31.21
C ASP A 28 11.20 44.77 31.47
N ASN A 29 10.88 44.59 32.76
CA ASN A 29 9.57 44.14 33.20
C ASN A 29 8.55 45.27 33.00
N GLU A 30 8.01 45.40 31.79
CA GLU A 30 6.73 46.09 31.58
C GLU A 30 5.65 45.06 31.26
N THR A 31 4.59 45.10 32.07
CA THR A 31 3.31 44.45 31.81
C THR A 31 2.65 45.10 30.60
N ASP A 32 3.07 44.74 29.39
CA ASP A 32 2.37 45.11 28.18
C ASP A 32 1.22 44.12 27.94
N ARG A 33 0.02 44.64 28.20
CA ARG A 33 -1.23 44.07 27.71
C ARG A 33 -1.13 44.10 26.19
N ILE A 34 -1.01 42.93 25.56
CA ILE A 34 -1.10 42.80 24.10
C ILE A 34 -2.52 43.18 23.69
N ASN A 35 -2.76 44.46 23.49
CA ASN A 35 -3.76 44.98 22.57
C ASN A 35 -3.09 44.95 21.19
N GLY A 36 -2.93 43.76 20.63
CA GLY A 36 -2.54 43.58 19.24
C GLY A 36 -3.81 43.35 18.44
N GLU A 37 -4.26 44.38 17.73
CA GLU A 37 -5.16 44.17 16.60
C GLU A 37 -4.43 43.20 15.65
N ILE A 38 -5.01 42.02 15.49
CA ILE A 38 -4.58 41.04 14.49
C ILE A 38 -4.74 41.76 13.15
N SER A 39 -3.64 41.99 12.43
CA SER A 39 -3.73 42.67 11.13
C SER A 39 -4.59 41.85 10.19
N ASP A 40 -5.45 42.51 9.42
CA ASP A 40 -6.33 41.86 8.44
C ASP A 40 -5.54 40.95 7.49
N ASP A 41 -4.29 41.30 7.17
CA ASP A 41 -3.36 40.47 6.38
C ASP A 41 -3.01 39.12 7.03
N LEU A 42 -2.94 39.05 8.37
CA LEU A 42 -2.65 37.80 9.08
C LEU A 42 -3.92 36.93 9.09
N MET A 43 -5.09 37.53 9.24
CA MET A 43 -6.36 36.83 9.09
C MET A 43 -6.57 36.34 7.67
N ASP A 44 -6.25 37.13 6.65
CA ASP A 44 -6.33 36.70 5.25
C ASP A 44 -5.30 35.61 4.94
N SER A 45 -4.11 35.63 5.55
CA SER A 45 -3.14 34.53 5.41
C SER A 45 -3.61 33.23 6.08
N ILE A 46 -4.20 33.31 7.27
CA ILE A 46 -4.74 32.16 8.01
C ILE A 46 -5.97 31.61 7.28
N VAL A 47 -6.86 32.48 6.79
CA VAL A 47 -8.04 32.10 6.01
C VAL A 47 -7.62 31.47 4.69
N ASN A 48 -6.61 31.99 3.99
CA ASN A 48 -6.10 31.36 2.77
C ASN A 48 -5.36 30.04 3.04
N GLN A 49 -4.74 29.87 4.20
CA GLN A 49 -4.08 28.63 4.59
C GLN A 49 -5.07 27.57 5.13
N MET A 50 -6.22 27.99 5.67
CA MET A 50 -7.34 27.10 6.03
C MET A 50 -8.26 26.80 4.83
N ASN A 51 -8.22 27.61 3.78
CA ASN A 51 -8.92 27.36 2.50
C ASN A 51 -8.07 26.56 1.50
N ALA A 52 -6.81 26.25 1.82
CA ALA A 52 -6.05 25.25 1.09
C ALA A 52 -6.47 23.86 1.62
N ASP A 53 -7.34 23.22 0.84
CA ASP A 53 -7.68 21.80 0.87
C ASP A 53 -8.56 21.26 2.01
N PHE A 54 -9.52 22.05 2.49
CA PHE A 54 -10.79 21.43 2.85
C PHE A 54 -11.56 21.18 1.57
N ASN A 55 -11.73 19.90 1.21
CA ASN A 55 -12.52 19.48 0.07
C ASN A 55 -13.95 20.03 0.19
N LEU A 56 -14.22 21.18 -0.43
CA LEU A 56 -15.53 21.83 -0.52
C LEU A 56 -16.34 21.31 -1.71
N THR A 57 -15.76 20.43 -2.52
CA THR A 57 -16.57 19.57 -3.35
C THR A 57 -17.26 18.62 -2.37
N ASN A 58 -18.58 18.47 -2.43
CA ASN A 58 -19.28 17.43 -1.65
C ASN A 58 -18.94 16.02 -2.19
N GLU A 59 -17.68 15.79 -2.58
CA GLU A 59 -17.12 14.50 -2.92
C GLU A 59 -16.79 13.82 -1.60
N TYR A 60 -17.70 12.96 -1.18
CA TYR A 60 -17.46 12.05 -0.09
C TYR A 60 -16.46 11.00 -0.59
N GLN A 61 -15.24 11.03 -0.07
CA GLN A 61 -14.34 9.89 -0.18
C GLN A 61 -14.74 8.88 0.89
N LYS A 62 -15.02 7.64 0.49
CA LYS A 62 -15.18 6.52 1.43
C LYS A 62 -13.85 6.39 2.18
N ILE A 63 -13.84 6.66 3.49
CA ILE A 63 -12.62 6.55 4.32
C ILE A 63 -12.40 5.09 4.76
N TRP A 64 -13.49 4.34 4.97
CA TRP A 64 -13.49 2.93 5.33
C TRP A 64 -14.93 2.39 5.42
N GLU A 65 -15.19 1.14 5.02
CA GLU A 65 -16.49 0.45 5.22
C GLU A 65 -16.43 -0.70 6.24
N PRO A 66 -16.55 -0.42 7.55
CA PRO A 66 -16.53 -1.44 8.62
C PRO A 66 -17.53 -2.59 8.44
N ASN A 67 -18.62 -2.29 7.74
CA ASN A 67 -19.80 -3.15 7.69
C ASN A 67 -19.85 -4.02 6.43
N ASN A 68 -18.96 -3.83 5.45
CA ASN A 68 -18.95 -4.62 4.22
C ASN A 68 -18.09 -5.90 4.35
N ILE A 69 -17.10 -5.90 5.24
CA ILE A 69 -16.31 -7.10 5.61
C ILE A 69 -17.12 -8.06 6.51
N ARG A 70 -18.38 -7.76 6.84
CA ARG A 70 -19.29 -8.73 7.51
C ARG A 70 -19.77 -9.84 6.55
N GLY A 71 -19.32 -9.82 5.30
CA GLY A 71 -19.46 -10.90 4.32
C GLY A 71 -18.48 -12.05 4.56
N SER A 72 -18.42 -12.99 3.60
CA SER A 72 -17.46 -14.09 3.64
C SER A 72 -16.13 -13.59 3.08
N THR A 73 -15.02 -13.82 3.80
CA THR A 73 -13.69 -13.76 3.17
C THR A 73 -13.58 -14.87 2.15
N HIS A 74 -13.12 -14.56 0.94
CA HIS A 74 -12.90 -15.52 -0.15
C HIS A 74 -11.42 -15.80 -0.36
N ALA A 75 -10.58 -14.76 -0.24
CA ALA A 75 -9.16 -14.85 -0.46
C ALA A 75 -8.38 -14.12 0.65
N ILE A 76 -7.20 -14.65 0.94
CA ILE A 76 -6.28 -14.09 1.92
C ILE A 76 -4.85 -14.42 1.49
N ALA A 77 -3.99 -13.43 1.51
CA ALA A 77 -2.55 -13.58 1.34
C ALA A 77 -1.81 -12.86 2.45
N VAL A 78 -0.59 -13.32 2.73
CA VAL A 78 0.31 -12.74 3.73
C VAL A 78 1.66 -12.59 3.07
N SER A 79 2.30 -11.44 3.20
CA SER A 79 3.64 -11.22 2.67
C SER A 79 4.65 -12.16 3.32
N ASP A 80 5.76 -12.47 2.64
CA ASP A 80 6.78 -13.41 3.11
C ASP A 80 7.34 -13.11 4.51
N ASP A 81 7.47 -11.81 4.84
CA ASP A 81 7.93 -11.33 6.13
C ASP A 81 6.84 -11.34 7.22
N ASN A 82 5.59 -11.65 6.86
CA ASN A 82 4.38 -11.59 7.69
C ASN A 82 4.07 -10.18 8.21
N GLU A 83 4.58 -9.14 7.55
CA GLU A 83 4.28 -7.77 7.92
C GLU A 83 2.94 -7.29 7.34
N TYR A 84 2.57 -7.77 6.15
CA TYR A 84 1.35 -7.38 5.45
C TYR A 84 0.42 -8.57 5.25
N MET A 85 -0.87 -8.28 5.23
CA MET A 85 -1.92 -9.23 4.91
C MET A 85 -2.92 -8.55 3.98
N ALA A 86 -3.28 -9.21 2.90
CA ALA A 86 -4.34 -8.79 2.00
C ALA A 86 -5.51 -9.74 2.20
N SER A 87 -6.72 -9.20 2.21
CA SER A 87 -7.96 -9.98 2.28
C SER A 87 -8.92 -9.43 1.26
N ALA A 88 -9.54 -10.34 0.52
CA ALA A 88 -10.69 -10.05 -0.31
C ALA A 88 -11.86 -10.94 0.12
N GLY A 89 -13.01 -10.33 0.26
CA GLY A 89 -14.31 -10.97 0.45
C GLY A 89 -15.33 -10.03 1.10
N GLY A 90 -16.59 -10.16 0.68
CA GLY A 90 -17.65 -9.25 1.08
C GLY A 90 -19.04 -9.83 0.85
N TYR A 91 -20.07 -8.99 0.90
CA TYR A 91 -21.45 -9.40 0.66
C TYR A 91 -21.87 -9.06 -0.78
N LEU A 92 -22.22 -10.10 -1.56
CA LEU A 92 -22.73 -10.09 -2.95
C LEU A 92 -21.75 -9.72 -4.06
N ASN A 93 -21.01 -8.62 -3.93
CA ASN A 93 -20.00 -8.22 -4.91
C ASN A 93 -18.86 -7.52 -4.18
N ASP A 94 -17.70 -8.15 -4.10
CA ASP A 94 -16.53 -7.54 -3.48
C ASP A 94 -15.50 -7.09 -4.53
N ARG A 95 -15.36 -5.78 -4.64
CA ARG A 95 -14.51 -5.09 -5.61
C ARG A 95 -13.33 -4.42 -4.93
N GLU A 96 -13.07 -4.81 -3.69
CA GLU A 96 -12.05 -4.20 -2.86
C GLU A 96 -11.06 -5.27 -2.38
N VAL A 97 -9.80 -4.87 -2.27
CA VAL A 97 -8.78 -5.62 -1.55
C VAL A 97 -8.45 -4.85 -0.29
N HIS A 98 -8.73 -5.46 0.85
CA HIS A 98 -8.47 -4.88 2.16
C HIS A 98 -7.04 -5.25 2.59
N ILE A 99 -6.20 -4.24 2.84
CA ILE A 99 -4.79 -4.43 3.19
C ILE A 99 -4.58 -4.06 4.65
N TYR A 100 -3.85 -4.92 5.34
CA TYR A 100 -3.54 -4.82 6.75
C TYR A 100 -2.04 -4.88 6.98
N ARG A 101 -1.56 -4.23 8.03
CA ARG A 101 -0.17 -4.31 8.50
C ARG A 101 -0.12 -4.82 9.93
N TRP A 102 0.84 -5.69 10.22
CA TRP A 102 1.09 -6.24 11.54
C TRP A 102 1.55 -5.14 12.50
N TYR A 103 0.97 -5.10 13.69
CA TYR A 103 1.36 -4.17 14.75
C TYR A 103 1.85 -4.91 15.99
N ASP A 104 3.18 -4.94 16.15
CA ASP A 104 3.86 -5.68 17.22
C ASP A 104 3.36 -5.36 18.63
N ALA A 105 3.02 -4.09 18.90
CA ALA A 105 2.62 -3.69 20.25
C ALA A 105 1.30 -4.33 20.70
N LEU A 106 0.44 -4.71 19.76
CA LEU A 106 -0.89 -5.28 20.02
C LEU A 106 -1.04 -6.70 19.48
N TYR A 107 0.00 -7.26 18.85
CA TYR A 107 0.02 -8.62 18.31
C TYR A 107 -1.17 -8.91 17.38
N GLN A 108 -1.49 -7.96 16.51
CA GLN A 108 -2.58 -8.11 15.56
C GLN A 108 -2.34 -7.28 14.30
N TYR A 109 -2.97 -7.71 13.21
CA TYR A 109 -3.07 -6.95 11.96
C TYR A 109 -4.04 -5.77 12.12
N TYR A 110 -3.66 -4.63 11.56
CA TYR A 110 -4.44 -3.40 11.52
C TYR A 110 -4.77 -3.02 10.09
N PRO A 111 -6.02 -2.65 9.76
CA PRO A 111 -6.36 -2.19 8.43
C PRO A 111 -5.63 -0.88 8.14
N ILE A 112 -5.04 -0.78 6.95
CA ILE A 112 -4.29 0.38 6.51
C ILE A 112 -4.76 0.93 5.17
N TRP A 113 -5.35 0.10 4.30
CA TRP A 113 -5.80 0.52 2.98
C TRP A 113 -6.93 -0.36 2.42
N ASP A 114 -7.74 0.21 1.53
CA ASP A 114 -8.71 -0.48 0.70
C ASP A 114 -8.40 -0.13 -0.76
N ALA A 115 -7.95 -1.11 -1.55
CA ALA A 115 -7.63 -0.94 -2.96
C ALA A 115 -8.80 -1.42 -3.84
N GLY A 116 -8.99 -0.80 -5.02
CA GLY A 116 -9.89 -1.33 -6.05
C GLY A 116 -11.33 -0.79 -6.10
N ASP A 117 -11.79 -0.01 -5.11
CA ASP A 117 -13.16 0.57 -5.15
C ASP A 117 -13.38 1.40 -6.44
N GLY A 118 -14.45 1.08 -7.16
CA GLY A 118 -14.78 1.68 -8.46
C GLY A 118 -13.88 1.27 -9.64
N ILE A 119 -12.78 0.55 -9.40
CA ILE A 119 -11.84 0.06 -10.41
C ILE A 119 -12.18 -1.38 -10.78
N ILE A 120 -12.19 -2.29 -9.81
CA ILE A 120 -12.49 -3.71 -9.99
C ILE A 120 -13.98 -3.84 -10.30
N GLN A 121 -14.34 -4.60 -11.34
CA GLN A 121 -15.73 -4.70 -11.80
C GLN A 121 -16.43 -6.01 -11.36
N GLY A 122 -15.66 -7.03 -11.01
CA GLY A 122 -16.09 -8.34 -10.51
C GLY A 122 -15.72 -8.60 -9.04
N ASP A 123 -16.13 -9.78 -8.55
CA ASP A 123 -15.67 -10.29 -7.26
C ASP A 123 -14.16 -10.54 -7.32
N VAL A 124 -13.41 -10.09 -6.32
CA VAL A 124 -12.02 -10.54 -6.13
C VAL A 124 -12.05 -12.00 -5.66
N MET A 125 -11.45 -12.87 -6.47
CA MET A 125 -11.46 -14.31 -6.29
C MET A 125 -10.24 -14.84 -5.57
N ASP A 126 -9.09 -14.21 -5.81
CA ASP A 126 -7.81 -14.56 -5.20
C ASP A 126 -6.90 -13.33 -5.09
N VAL A 127 -5.98 -13.35 -4.15
CA VAL A 127 -4.98 -12.29 -3.97
C VAL A 127 -3.62 -12.89 -3.64
N ASP A 128 -2.55 -12.20 -4.04
CA ASP A 128 -1.18 -12.55 -3.64
C ASP A 128 -0.28 -11.31 -3.53
N PHE A 129 0.87 -11.45 -2.88
CA PHE A 129 1.88 -10.40 -2.75
C PHE A 129 3.10 -10.68 -3.63
N MET A 130 3.75 -9.61 -4.10
CA MET A 130 5.05 -9.69 -4.79
C MET A 130 5.87 -8.42 -4.59
N ASP A 131 7.16 -8.47 -4.94
CA ASP A 131 8.04 -7.29 -5.14
C ASP A 131 8.64 -7.42 -6.55
N CYS A 132 7.78 -7.27 -7.56
CA CYS A 132 8.06 -7.67 -8.93
C CYS A 132 9.20 -6.88 -9.58
N ASP A 133 9.45 -5.66 -9.12
CA ASP A 133 10.48 -4.77 -9.67
C ASP A 133 11.68 -4.55 -8.71
N ASN A 134 11.71 -5.29 -7.60
CA ASN A 134 12.74 -5.25 -6.56
C ASN A 134 13.01 -3.85 -5.99
N ASN A 135 11.98 -2.99 -5.93
CA ASN A 135 12.12 -1.64 -5.42
C ASN A 135 11.83 -1.52 -3.90
N ASN A 136 11.50 -2.64 -3.23
CA ASN A 136 11.11 -2.72 -1.81
C ASN A 136 9.78 -2.02 -1.48
N ARG A 137 8.93 -1.83 -2.49
CA ARG A 137 7.50 -1.60 -2.40
C ARG A 137 6.85 -2.90 -2.79
N LEU A 138 5.88 -3.31 -2.00
CA LEU A 138 5.14 -4.51 -2.35
C LEU A 138 4.08 -4.16 -3.37
N GLU A 139 3.78 -5.12 -4.23
CA GLU A 139 2.56 -5.21 -5.00
C GLU A 139 1.58 -6.20 -4.38
N VAL A 140 0.29 -5.93 -4.57
CA VAL A 140 -0.80 -6.87 -4.35
C VAL A 140 -1.44 -7.14 -5.70
N VAL A 141 -1.43 -8.42 -6.07
CA VAL A 141 -2.08 -8.90 -7.28
C VAL A 141 -3.46 -9.42 -6.90
N ALA A 142 -4.48 -9.03 -7.66
CA ALA A 142 -5.87 -9.44 -7.44
C ALA A 142 -6.44 -10.10 -8.69
N ALA A 143 -6.89 -11.34 -8.57
CA ALA A 143 -7.67 -12.04 -9.57
C ALA A 143 -9.14 -11.67 -9.45
N SER A 144 -9.78 -11.25 -10.55
CA SER A 144 -11.17 -10.83 -10.54
C SER A 144 -12.08 -11.71 -11.41
N ALA A 145 -13.32 -11.86 -10.96
CA ALA A 145 -14.38 -12.55 -11.68
C ALA A 145 -14.86 -11.81 -12.94
N ASP A 146 -14.42 -10.58 -13.18
CA ASP A 146 -14.61 -9.88 -14.46
C ASP A 146 -13.63 -10.34 -15.55
N GLY A 147 -12.65 -11.20 -15.21
CA GLY A 147 -11.62 -11.68 -16.13
C GLY A 147 -10.40 -10.79 -16.23
N HIS A 148 -10.22 -9.88 -15.28
CA HIS A 148 -9.03 -9.04 -15.17
C HIS A 148 -8.13 -9.51 -14.02
N ILE A 149 -6.86 -9.16 -14.14
CA ILE A 149 -5.88 -9.14 -13.06
C ILE A 149 -5.54 -7.68 -12.80
N TYR A 150 -5.60 -7.27 -11.54
CA TYR A 150 -5.24 -5.93 -11.10
C TYR A 150 -4.00 -6.01 -10.23
N VAL A 151 -3.03 -5.13 -10.46
CA VAL A 151 -1.84 -4.99 -9.62
C VAL A 151 -1.85 -3.63 -8.99
N PHE A 152 -1.76 -3.61 -7.66
CA PHE A 152 -1.64 -2.40 -6.86
C PHE A 152 -0.27 -2.35 -6.21
N GLU A 153 0.45 -1.23 -6.27
CA GLU A 153 1.78 -1.05 -5.66
C GLU A 153 1.71 -0.04 -4.51
N GLN A 154 2.53 -0.23 -3.47
CA GLN A 154 2.73 0.76 -2.40
C GLN A 154 3.29 2.08 -2.94
N LEU A 155 2.84 3.22 -2.41
CA LEU A 155 3.35 4.53 -2.86
C LEU A 155 4.72 4.91 -2.28
N ALA A 156 5.21 4.17 -1.28
CA ALA A 156 6.54 4.39 -0.71
C ALA A 156 7.11 3.10 -0.13
N ASP A 157 8.43 3.11 0.03
CA ASP A 157 9.21 1.97 0.48
C ASP A 157 8.70 1.40 1.82
N ARG A 158 8.66 0.07 1.90
CA ARG A 158 8.13 -0.71 3.04
C ARG A 158 8.74 -0.33 4.40
N ASP A 159 10.00 0.09 4.40
CA ASP A 159 10.77 0.41 5.61
C ASP A 159 10.39 1.75 6.28
N ASP A 160 9.38 2.48 5.78
CA ASP A 160 8.92 3.71 6.43
C ASP A 160 8.39 3.43 7.85
N PRO A 161 8.81 4.20 8.88
CA PRO A 161 8.35 3.99 10.24
C PRO A 161 6.83 3.99 10.34
N PHE A 162 6.28 3.01 11.07
CA PHE A 162 4.84 2.87 11.23
C PHE A 162 4.18 4.18 11.69
N SER A 163 3.43 4.78 10.78
CA SER A 163 2.67 6.02 10.96
C SER A 163 1.39 5.88 10.17
N VAL A 164 0.24 6.21 10.76
CA VAL A 164 -1.07 6.15 10.09
C VAL A 164 -1.19 7.10 8.88
N PHE A 165 -0.21 7.97 8.67
CA PHE A 165 -0.11 8.88 7.52
C PHE A 165 1.04 8.50 6.58
N SER A 166 1.60 7.30 6.72
CA SER A 166 2.70 6.82 5.87
C SER A 166 2.20 6.57 4.45
N LEU A 167 3.00 6.99 3.46
CA LEU A 167 2.75 6.64 2.07
C LEU A 167 2.98 5.14 1.81
N ALA A 168 3.75 4.44 2.67
CA ALA A 168 3.90 2.99 2.64
C ALA A 168 2.63 2.24 3.08
N HIS A 169 1.58 2.97 3.49
CA HIS A 169 0.25 2.43 3.77
C HIS A 169 -0.74 2.69 2.64
N GLN A 170 -0.32 3.37 1.57
CA GLN A 170 -1.19 3.71 0.44
C GLN A 170 -0.81 2.88 -0.77
N TRP A 171 -1.82 2.44 -1.51
CA TRP A 171 -1.63 1.58 -2.68
C TRP A 171 -2.39 2.13 -3.88
N GLU A 172 -1.74 2.11 -5.04
CA GLU A 172 -2.28 2.63 -6.30
C GLU A 172 -2.32 1.52 -7.35
N LEU A 173 -3.33 1.55 -8.22
CA LEU A 173 -3.39 0.67 -9.38
C LEU A 173 -2.25 1.02 -10.34
N VAL A 174 -1.32 0.09 -10.55
CA VAL A 174 -0.18 0.26 -11.46
C VAL A 174 -0.31 -0.54 -12.75
N TRP A 175 -1.14 -1.60 -12.76
CA TRP A 175 -1.37 -2.40 -13.96
C TRP A 175 -2.75 -3.10 -13.95
N ASP A 176 -3.31 -3.27 -15.15
CA ASP A 176 -4.53 -4.04 -15.44
C ASP A 176 -4.28 -4.91 -16.69
N SER A 177 -4.54 -6.21 -16.60
CA SER A 177 -4.41 -7.15 -17.73
C SER A 177 -5.31 -6.81 -18.92
N GLY A 178 -6.35 -6.01 -18.70
CA GLY A 178 -7.40 -5.75 -19.65
C GLY A 178 -8.15 -7.02 -20.05
N LEU A 179 -8.66 -7.04 -21.28
CA LEU A 179 -9.48 -8.15 -21.82
C LEU A 179 -8.64 -9.31 -22.39
N TYR A 180 -7.46 -9.58 -21.82
CA TYR A 180 -6.60 -10.66 -22.29
C TYR A 180 -7.16 -12.05 -21.94
N ILE A 181 -7.85 -12.16 -20.80
CA ILE A 181 -8.43 -13.40 -20.29
C ILE A 181 -9.94 -13.39 -20.59
N ASP A 182 -10.46 -14.45 -21.20
CA ASP A 182 -11.82 -14.47 -21.75
C ASP A 182 -12.91 -14.76 -20.68
N ARG A 183 -12.50 -15.13 -19.47
CA ARG A 183 -13.36 -15.60 -18.36
C ARG A 183 -12.79 -15.20 -17.00
N GLN A 184 -13.53 -15.53 -15.94
CA GLN A 184 -13.12 -15.30 -14.54
C GLN A 184 -11.69 -15.77 -14.30
N VAL A 185 -10.87 -14.91 -13.71
CA VAL A 185 -9.62 -15.32 -13.06
C VAL A 185 -9.98 -15.83 -11.68
N TRP A 186 -9.64 -17.09 -11.39
CA TRP A 186 -10.11 -17.76 -10.18
C TRP A 186 -9.01 -17.97 -9.14
N SER A 187 -7.76 -18.04 -9.59
CA SER A 187 -6.61 -18.22 -8.72
C SER A 187 -5.41 -17.51 -9.31
N ILE A 188 -4.59 -16.94 -8.44
CA ILE A 188 -3.38 -16.21 -8.78
C ILE A 188 -2.23 -16.72 -7.92
N GLU A 189 -1.03 -16.69 -8.46
CA GLU A 189 0.20 -16.89 -7.71
C GLU A 189 1.26 -15.98 -8.29
N ALA A 190 2.03 -15.31 -7.44
CA ALA A 190 3.19 -14.56 -7.83
C ALA A 190 4.46 -15.34 -7.51
N PHE A 191 5.29 -15.60 -8.51
CA PHE A 191 6.50 -16.40 -8.33
C PHE A 191 7.51 -16.18 -9.46
N ASP A 192 8.79 -16.12 -9.11
CA ASP A 192 9.92 -16.10 -10.06
C ASP A 192 10.14 -17.52 -10.63
N ILE A 193 9.43 -17.88 -11.70
CA ILE A 193 9.48 -19.21 -12.33
C ILE A 193 10.74 -19.36 -13.19
N ASP A 194 11.21 -18.28 -13.81
CA ASP A 194 12.32 -18.34 -14.76
C ASP A 194 13.71 -18.01 -14.14
N HIS A 195 13.71 -17.59 -12.87
CA HIS A 195 14.86 -17.25 -12.03
C HIS A 195 15.62 -16.00 -12.49
N ASP A 196 14.94 -14.99 -13.00
CA ASP A 196 15.52 -13.69 -13.35
C ASP A 196 15.53 -12.67 -12.19
N SER A 197 14.94 -13.05 -11.04
CA SER A 197 14.75 -12.27 -9.82
C SER A 197 13.58 -11.27 -9.84
N HIS A 198 12.78 -11.21 -10.90
CA HIS A 198 11.48 -10.57 -10.90
C HIS A 198 10.41 -11.65 -10.75
N GLU A 199 9.29 -11.32 -10.10
CA GLU A 199 8.22 -12.29 -9.90
C GLU A 199 7.21 -12.19 -11.05
N GLU A 200 6.87 -13.33 -11.66
CA GLU A 200 5.81 -13.42 -12.66
C GLU A 200 4.44 -13.62 -12.01
N ILE A 201 3.40 -13.23 -12.74
CA ILE A 201 2.01 -13.50 -12.35
C ILE A 201 1.51 -14.75 -13.08
N ILE A 202 1.15 -15.78 -12.31
CA ILE A 202 0.52 -17.01 -12.81
C ILE A 202 -0.98 -16.96 -12.50
N ALA A 203 -1.81 -17.06 -13.54
CA ALA A 203 -3.26 -16.92 -13.41
C ALA A 203 -4.01 -18.14 -13.92
N GLY A 204 -4.83 -18.75 -13.07
CA GLY A 204 -5.75 -19.82 -13.43
C GLY A 204 -7.14 -19.26 -13.75
N ALA A 205 -7.65 -19.51 -14.95
CA ALA A 205 -8.91 -18.96 -15.44
C ALA A 205 -9.97 -20.01 -15.82
N TRP A 206 -11.23 -19.55 -15.86
CA TRP A 206 -12.40 -20.36 -16.17
C TRP A 206 -12.68 -20.57 -17.66
N ASP A 207 -11.86 -20.00 -18.53
CA ASP A 207 -11.78 -20.39 -19.94
C ASP A 207 -11.01 -21.70 -20.14
N GLY A 208 -10.48 -22.26 -19.05
CA GLY A 208 -9.72 -23.49 -19.06
C GLY A 208 -8.27 -23.26 -19.43
N LYS A 209 -7.69 -22.12 -19.05
CA LYS A 209 -6.28 -21.82 -19.28
C LYS A 209 -5.56 -21.40 -18.01
N VAL A 210 -4.25 -21.65 -18.03
CA VAL A 210 -3.29 -20.98 -17.15
C VAL A 210 -2.52 -19.97 -18.01
N TYR A 211 -2.35 -18.77 -17.49
CA TYR A 211 -1.64 -17.66 -18.10
C TYR A 211 -0.42 -17.30 -17.25
N VAL A 212 0.66 -16.86 -17.89
CA VAL A 212 1.84 -16.30 -17.22
C VAL A 212 2.12 -14.93 -17.81
N PHE A 213 2.23 -13.93 -16.94
CA PHE A 213 2.61 -12.57 -17.27
C PHE A 213 3.94 -12.24 -16.62
N ASP A 214 4.87 -11.74 -17.42
CA ASP A 214 6.24 -11.43 -17.03
C ASP A 214 6.41 -9.92 -16.84
N TYR A 215 7.25 -9.53 -15.88
CA TYR A 215 7.61 -8.15 -15.61
C TYR A 215 8.52 -7.63 -16.74
N ILE A 216 8.26 -6.40 -17.21
CA ILE A 216 9.05 -5.80 -18.29
C ILE A 216 9.74 -4.51 -17.85
N ASP A 217 8.98 -3.56 -17.35
CA ASP A 217 9.50 -2.30 -16.85
C ASP A 217 8.49 -1.60 -15.94
N HIS A 218 8.97 -0.54 -15.28
CA HIS A 218 8.16 0.31 -14.43
C HIS A 218 8.41 1.79 -14.70
N SER A 219 7.50 2.62 -14.22
CA SER A 219 7.70 4.05 -14.12
C SER A 219 8.83 4.38 -13.12
N ALA A 220 9.49 5.52 -13.29
CA ALA A 220 10.49 5.99 -12.32
C ALA A 220 9.86 6.88 -11.22
N TYR A 221 8.65 6.51 -10.78
CA TYR A 221 7.93 7.12 -9.66
C TYR A 221 8.62 6.82 -8.31
N PRO A 222 8.63 7.76 -7.35
CA PRO A 222 8.12 9.13 -7.40
C PRO A 222 9.19 10.16 -7.82
N PHE A 223 10.35 9.72 -8.32
CA PHE A 223 11.53 10.57 -8.42
C PHE A 223 11.54 11.47 -9.66
N CYS A 224 11.09 10.97 -10.82
CA CYS A 224 11.19 11.74 -12.06
C CYS A 224 9.93 11.77 -12.92
N LEU A 225 8.97 10.88 -12.68
CA LEU A 225 7.65 10.88 -13.31
C LEU A 225 6.57 10.99 -12.25
N GLN A 226 5.48 11.66 -12.61
CA GLN A 226 4.28 11.73 -11.77
C GLN A 226 3.36 10.52 -11.99
N GLU A 227 3.49 9.85 -13.15
CA GLU A 227 2.75 8.64 -13.47
C GLU A 227 3.39 7.45 -12.77
N HIS A 228 2.56 6.60 -12.19
CA HIS A 228 2.93 5.38 -11.48
C HIS A 228 2.32 4.20 -12.23
N TRP A 229 3.18 3.38 -12.83
CA TRP A 229 2.74 2.22 -13.61
C TRP A 229 3.84 1.14 -13.63
N ILE A 230 3.40 -0.10 -13.80
CA ILE A 230 4.24 -1.26 -14.08
C ILE A 230 3.71 -1.89 -15.37
N HIS A 231 4.60 -2.42 -16.19
CA HIS A 231 4.24 -3.15 -17.40
C HIS A 231 4.53 -4.63 -17.24
N PHE A 232 3.48 -5.44 -17.38
CA PHE A 232 3.59 -6.88 -17.58
C PHE A 232 3.22 -7.25 -19.01
N GLU A 233 3.89 -8.26 -19.57
CA GLU A 233 3.56 -8.86 -20.85
C GLU A 233 3.16 -10.33 -20.73
N PRO A 234 2.18 -10.82 -21.52
CA PRO A 234 1.84 -12.23 -21.55
C PRO A 234 2.93 -13.03 -22.27
N VAL A 235 3.63 -13.90 -21.55
CA VAL A 235 4.74 -14.71 -22.10
C VAL A 235 4.34 -16.14 -22.42
N TRP A 236 3.31 -16.67 -21.75
CA TRP A 236 2.87 -18.05 -21.95
C TRP A 236 1.40 -18.28 -21.58
N ASP A 237 0.74 -19.19 -22.30
CA ASP A 237 -0.53 -19.80 -21.88
C ASP A 237 -0.54 -21.31 -22.13
N SER A 238 -1.37 -22.04 -21.38
CA SER A 238 -1.47 -23.50 -21.47
C SER A 238 -2.02 -24.01 -22.81
N GLY A 239 -2.46 -23.13 -23.71
CA GLY A 239 -3.21 -23.48 -24.90
C GLY A 239 -4.50 -24.21 -24.54
N ASP A 240 -4.92 -25.13 -25.41
CA ASP A 240 -6.15 -25.91 -25.22
C ASP A 240 -5.92 -27.25 -24.51
N ILE A 241 -4.80 -27.40 -23.78
CA ILE A 241 -4.45 -28.65 -23.09
C ILE A 241 -5.42 -28.92 -21.92
N ILE A 242 -5.83 -27.86 -21.23
CA ILE A 242 -6.82 -27.92 -20.16
C ILE A 242 -8.19 -27.71 -20.79
N THR A 243 -9.12 -28.63 -20.53
CA THR A 243 -10.44 -28.65 -21.20
C THR A 243 -11.60 -28.23 -20.31
N ASP A 244 -11.33 -27.91 -19.05
CA ASP A 244 -12.32 -27.49 -18.04
C ASP A 244 -11.73 -26.34 -17.21
N ARG A 245 -12.53 -25.74 -16.34
CA ARG A 245 -12.15 -24.58 -15.54
C ARG A 245 -10.94 -24.86 -14.65
N VAL A 246 -10.02 -23.89 -14.59
CA VAL A 246 -8.93 -23.89 -13.61
C VAL A 246 -9.46 -23.25 -12.32
N HIS A 247 -9.31 -23.97 -11.20
CA HIS A 247 -9.81 -23.54 -9.89
C HIS A 247 -8.69 -23.20 -8.90
N SER A 248 -7.45 -23.53 -9.21
CA SER A 248 -6.28 -23.27 -8.37
C SER A 248 -5.04 -23.38 -9.23
N VAL A 249 -4.13 -22.45 -9.05
CA VAL A 249 -2.70 -22.58 -9.33
C VAL A 249 -1.97 -22.69 -7.97
N ALA A 250 -0.81 -23.33 -7.95
CA ALA A 250 -0.02 -23.67 -6.76
C ALA A 250 1.40 -24.08 -7.17
#